data_AF-A0A2V5P1R1-F1
#
_entry.id   AF-A0A2V5P1R1-F1
#
_cell.length_a   1.000
_cell.length_b   1.000
_cell.length_c   1.000
_cell.angle_alpha   90.00
_cell.angle_beta   90.00
_cell.angle_gamma   90.00
#
_symmetry.space_group_name_H-M   'P 1'
#
loop_
_entity.id
_entity.type
_entity.pdbx_description
1 polymer ?
#
loop_
_entity_poly.entity_id
_entity_poly.type
_entity_poly.pdbx_seq_one_letter_code
_entity_poly.pdbx_strand_id
1 'polypeptide(L)'
;MVLDVMTGRWGISGVVWWLSAVAAFTSARASAVPSNFHFDRDTFAFANQTVFEYHEGHASLRKPSSVKKDAYNRHCFVMCRTAMQFKKFARFDPHNAPLDDTSLSARVRAVTHRSAWEQPSPEDQRTVFPG
;
A
#
# COMPACT_ATOMS: atom_id res chain seq x y z
N MET A 1 46.62 57.24 42.51
CA MET A 1 45.17 57.16 42.26
C MET A 1 45.06 56.60 40.83
N VAL A 2 45.00 55.26 40.68
CA VAL A 2 43.74 54.48 40.54
C VAL A 2 43.14 54.76 39.14
N LEU A 3 42.82 53.84 38.23
CA LEU A 3 42.49 52.39 38.17
C LEU A 3 42.74 52.04 36.66
N ASP A 4 43.48 50.99 36.28
CA ASP A 4 43.00 49.61 36.06
C ASP A 4 42.62 49.28 34.60
N VAL A 5 43.30 48.24 34.12
CA VAL A 5 43.09 47.54 32.85
C VAL A 5 41.83 46.67 33.01
N MET A 6 40.73 47.04 32.37
CA MET A 6 39.56 46.17 32.26
C MET A 6 39.39 45.61 30.85
N THR A 7 39.84 44.37 30.71
CA THR A 7 39.53 43.46 29.60
C THR A 7 38.08 42.96 29.72
N GLY A 8 37.15 43.65 29.05
CA GLY A 8 35.74 43.27 28.97
C GLY A 8 35.46 42.21 27.92
N ARG A 9 35.50 40.94 28.33
CA ARG A 9 34.99 39.78 27.58
C ARG A 9 33.47 39.70 27.73
N TRP A 10 32.68 40.08 26.74
CA TRP A 10 31.27 39.65 26.60
C TRP A 10 30.70 39.97 25.22
N GLY A 11 30.92 39.07 24.27
CA GLY A 11 30.37 39.12 22.92
C GLY A 11 30.01 37.72 22.41
N ILE A 12 29.40 36.89 23.27
CA ILE A 12 28.95 35.53 22.90
C ILE A 12 27.48 35.35 23.31
N SER A 13 26.61 36.26 22.87
CA SER A 13 25.15 36.08 23.02
C SER A 13 24.41 36.01 21.68
N GLY A 14 25.00 36.45 20.56
CA GLY A 14 24.31 36.47 19.27
C GLY A 14 24.30 35.15 18.49
N VAL A 15 25.31 34.29 18.68
CA VAL A 15 25.51 33.09 17.83
C VAL A 15 24.66 31.90 18.30
N VAL A 16 24.24 31.87 19.57
CA VAL A 16 23.45 30.76 20.13
C VAL A 16 22.00 30.75 19.61
N TRP A 17 21.49 31.90 19.14
CA TRP A 17 20.10 32.03 18.72
C TRP A 17 19.80 31.50 17.30
N TRP A 18 20.81 31.25 16.47
CA TRP A 18 20.61 30.70 15.12
C TRP A 18 20.64 29.17 15.05
N LEU A 19 21.13 28.48 16.09
CA LEU A 19 21.15 27.01 16.12
C LEU A 19 19.82 26.38 16.60
N SER A 20 18.88 27.17 17.12
CA SER A 20 17.59 26.65 17.59
C SER A 20 16.50 26.59 16.52
N ALA A 21 16.70 27.21 15.35
CA ALA A 21 15.68 27.27 14.29
C ALA A 21 15.73 26.11 13.26
N VAL A 22 16.70 25.20 13.37
CA VAL A 22 16.85 24.05 12.43
C VAL A 22 16.43 22.72 13.08
N ALA A 23 16.06 22.72 14.36
CA ALA A 23 15.62 21.51 15.03
C ALA A 23 14.13 21.23 14.77
N ALA A 24 13.89 20.13 14.06
CA ALA A 24 12.65 19.34 14.09
C ALA A 24 11.48 19.78 13.20
N PHE A 25 11.72 19.86 11.88
CA PHE A 25 10.74 19.32 10.93
C PHE A 25 10.98 17.81 10.74
N THR A 26 11.12 17.07 11.84
CA THR A 26 11.03 15.61 11.79
C THR A 26 9.56 15.29 11.59
N SER A 27 9.14 15.17 10.33
CA SER A 27 7.91 14.45 10.02
C SER A 27 8.04 13.08 10.65
N ALA A 28 7.41 12.90 11.81
CA ALA A 28 7.19 11.60 12.39
C ALA A 28 6.33 10.86 11.36
N ARG A 29 7.01 10.08 10.52
CA ARG A 29 6.36 9.13 9.64
C ARG A 29 5.69 8.16 10.59
N ALA A 30 4.40 8.36 10.82
CA ALA A 30 3.62 7.45 11.63
C ALA A 30 3.72 6.10 10.92
N SER A 31 4.58 5.22 11.44
CA SER A 31 4.55 3.82 11.09
C SER A 31 3.15 3.37 11.48
N ALA A 32 2.29 3.19 10.48
CA ALA A 32 0.95 2.68 10.73
C ALA A 32 1.15 1.33 11.41
N VAL A 33 0.80 1.26 12.70
CA VAL A 33 0.72 -0.03 13.40
C VAL A 33 -0.19 -0.90 12.54
N PRO A 34 0.24 -2.10 12.13
CA PRO A 34 -0.61 -2.95 11.31
C PRO A 34 -1.94 -3.12 12.03
N SER A 35 -3.03 -2.74 11.39
CA SER A 35 -4.36 -2.95 11.97
C SER A 35 -4.54 -4.44 12.23
N ASN A 36 -5.17 -4.78 13.35
CA ASN A 36 -5.57 -6.16 13.61
C ASN A 36 -6.46 -6.64 12.46
N PHE A 37 -6.30 -7.90 12.07
CA PHE A 37 -7.15 -8.50 11.03
C PHE A 37 -8.57 -8.67 11.58
N HIS A 38 -9.54 -8.02 10.93
CA HIS A 38 -10.96 -8.09 11.23
C HIS A 38 -11.64 -8.99 10.20
N PHE A 39 -12.01 -10.21 10.59
CA PHE A 39 -12.57 -11.20 9.65
C PHE A 39 -13.79 -10.66 8.86
N ASP A 40 -14.65 -9.86 9.49
CA ASP A 40 -15.83 -9.26 8.87
C ASP A 40 -15.50 -8.19 7.82
N ARG A 41 -14.37 -7.48 7.96
CA ARG A 41 -13.99 -6.36 7.09
C ARG A 41 -12.88 -6.69 6.10
N ASP A 42 -12.00 -7.62 6.47
CA ASP A 42 -10.78 -7.96 5.73
C ASP A 42 -10.90 -9.27 4.95
N THR A 43 -12.10 -9.88 4.93
CA THR A 43 -12.39 -11.08 4.15
C THR A 43 -13.25 -10.74 2.93
N PHE A 44 -12.88 -11.29 1.78
CA PHE A 44 -13.69 -11.22 0.56
C PHE A 44 -14.39 -12.56 0.32
N ALA A 45 -15.69 -12.50 0.01
CA ALA A 45 -16.43 -13.63 -0.51
C ALA A 45 -16.65 -13.43 -2.01
N PHE A 46 -16.43 -14.49 -2.78
CA PHE A 46 -16.74 -14.51 -4.20
C PHE A 46 -17.48 -15.82 -4.50
N ALA A 47 -18.42 -15.77 -5.45
CA ALA A 47 -19.00 -16.98 -5.98
C ALA A 47 -17.91 -17.74 -6.74
N ASN A 48 -17.36 -18.79 -6.13
CA ASN A 48 -16.55 -19.76 -6.85
C ASN A 48 -17.47 -20.44 -7.86
N GLN A 49 -17.52 -19.93 -9.09
CA GLN A 49 -18.32 -20.49 -10.17
C GLN A 49 -17.68 -21.80 -10.63
N THR A 50 -17.76 -22.82 -9.77
CA THR A 50 -17.55 -24.20 -10.16
C THR A 50 -18.62 -24.52 -11.20
N VAL A 51 -18.23 -24.59 -12.47
CA VAL A 51 -19.18 -24.90 -13.54
C VAL A 51 -19.41 -26.40 -13.53
N PHE A 52 -20.63 -26.79 -13.15
CA PHE A 52 -21.11 -28.14 -13.29
C PHE A 52 -21.76 -28.32 -14.67
N GLU A 53 -21.47 -29.45 -15.31
CA GLU A 53 -22.25 -29.94 -16.45
C GLU A 53 -23.22 -31.00 -15.93
N TYR A 54 -24.49 -30.85 -16.31
CA TYR A 54 -25.54 -31.79 -15.95
C TYR A 54 -25.78 -32.74 -17.12
N HIS A 55 -25.61 -34.03 -16.86
CA HIS A 55 -25.92 -35.11 -17.78
C HIS A 55 -26.93 -36.02 -17.10
N GLU A 56 -28.11 -36.19 -17.69
CA GLU A 56 -29.19 -37.05 -17.14
C GLU A 56 -29.57 -36.70 -15.67
N GLY A 57 -29.51 -35.42 -15.31
CA GLY A 57 -29.81 -34.96 -13.94
C GLY A 57 -28.66 -35.14 -12.94
N HIS A 58 -27.53 -35.73 -13.35
CA HIS A 58 -26.34 -35.86 -12.52
C HIS A 58 -25.37 -34.71 -12.78
N ALA A 59 -25.00 -33.99 -11.73
CA ALA A 59 -23.99 -32.95 -11.79
C ALA A 59 -22.59 -33.57 -11.87
N SER A 60 -21.79 -33.14 -12.84
CA SER A 60 -20.39 -33.52 -12.99
C SER A 60 -19.53 -32.28 -13.15
N LEU A 61 -18.28 -32.33 -12.65
CA LEU A 61 -17.33 -31.26 -12.94
C LEU A 61 -17.12 -31.19 -14.45
N ARG A 62 -17.28 -29.97 -14.97
CA ARG A 62 -17.06 -29.70 -16.38
C ARG A 62 -15.66 -30.16 -16.81
N LYS A 63 -15.59 -31.00 -17.83
CA LYS A 63 -14.30 -31.39 -18.42
C LYS A 63 -13.71 -30.21 -19.20
N PRO A 64 -12.37 -30.06 -19.21
CA PRO A 64 -11.70 -29.07 -20.06
C PRO A 64 -12.13 -29.25 -21.52
N SER A 65 -12.60 -28.18 -22.16
CA SER A 65 -13.08 -28.19 -23.55
C SER A 65 -12.16 -27.34 -24.43
N SER A 66 -11.81 -27.84 -25.61
CA SER A 66 -11.10 -27.06 -26.64
C SER A 66 -11.95 -25.93 -27.23
N VAL A 67 -13.28 -26.01 -27.09
CA VAL A 67 -14.26 -25.06 -27.65
C VAL A 67 -14.68 -24.00 -26.63
N LYS A 68 -14.80 -24.37 -25.35
CA LYS A 68 -15.14 -23.45 -24.25
C LYS A 68 -13.99 -23.40 -23.26
N LYS A 69 -13.08 -22.45 -23.46
CA LYS A 69 -11.98 -22.17 -22.52
C LYS A 69 -12.55 -21.84 -21.15
N ASP A 70 -11.95 -22.42 -20.11
CA ASP A 70 -12.25 -21.99 -18.76
C ASP A 70 -11.81 -20.53 -18.62
N ALA A 71 -12.74 -19.67 -18.21
CA ALA A 71 -12.42 -18.27 -18.04
C ALA A 71 -11.56 -18.13 -16.79
N TYR A 72 -10.35 -17.59 -16.95
CA TYR A 72 -9.35 -17.41 -15.88
C TYR A 72 -9.95 -16.78 -14.60
N ASN A 73 -10.95 -15.90 -14.77
CA ASN A 73 -11.67 -15.23 -13.69
C ASN A 73 -12.59 -16.14 -12.84
N ARG A 74 -12.77 -17.41 -13.21
CA ARG A 74 -13.59 -18.39 -12.46
C ARG A 74 -12.83 -19.06 -11.32
N HIS A 75 -11.52 -18.81 -11.20
CA HIS A 75 -10.70 -19.45 -10.19
C HIS A 75 -10.47 -18.52 -8.98
N CYS A 76 -10.76 -19.06 -7.80
CA CYS A 76 -10.55 -18.43 -6.50
C CYS A 76 -9.13 -17.86 -6.30
N PHE A 77 -8.12 -18.53 -6.87
CA PHE A 77 -6.74 -18.13 -6.68
C PHE A 77 -6.44 -16.77 -7.31
N VAL A 78 -7.18 -16.34 -8.34
CA VAL A 78 -6.98 -15.03 -8.98
C VAL A 78 -7.30 -13.92 -7.98
N MET A 79 -8.42 -14.05 -7.25
CA MET A 79 -8.77 -13.11 -6.19
C MET A 79 -7.70 -13.09 -5.09
N CYS A 80 -7.31 -14.26 -4.58
CA CYS A 80 -6.29 -14.36 -3.53
C CYS A 80 -4.96 -13.76 -3.99
N ARG A 81 -4.56 -14.01 -5.24
CA ARG A 81 -3.35 -13.43 -5.85
C ARG A 81 -3.43 -11.92 -5.88
N THR A 82 -4.53 -11.35 -6.38
CA THR A 82 -4.70 -9.89 -6.48
C THR A 82 -4.75 -9.24 -5.10
N ALA A 83 -5.49 -9.79 -4.14
CA ALA A 83 -5.53 -9.27 -2.78
C ALA A 83 -4.12 -9.24 -2.15
N MET A 84 -3.33 -10.29 -2.35
CA MET A 84 -1.94 -10.33 -1.89
C MET A 84 -1.05 -9.30 -2.57
N GLN A 85 -1.19 -9.10 -3.89
CA GLN A 85 -0.45 -8.06 -4.61
C GLN A 85 -0.76 -6.66 -4.09
N PHE A 86 -2.04 -6.33 -3.87
CA PHE A 86 -2.42 -5.03 -3.31
C PHE A 86 -1.92 -4.86 -1.87
N LYS A 87 -2.06 -5.87 -1.01
CA LYS A 87 -1.54 -5.83 0.36
C LYS A 87 -0.03 -5.56 0.42
N LYS A 88 0.73 -6.11 -0.53
CA LYS A 88 2.19 -6.02 -0.56
C LYS A 88 2.75 -4.78 -1.26
N PHE A 89 2.06 -4.27 -2.28
CA PHE A 89 2.62 -3.29 -3.21
C PHE A 89 1.79 -2.02 -3.37
N ALA A 90 0.63 -1.93 -2.73
CA ALA A 90 -0.22 -0.75 -2.71
C ALA A 90 -0.35 -0.16 -1.30
N ARG A 91 -0.62 1.14 -1.24
CA ARG A 91 -1.13 1.83 -0.04
C ARG A 91 -2.29 2.74 -0.44
N PHE A 92 -3.24 2.93 0.46
CA PHE A 92 -4.40 3.78 0.23
C PHE A 92 -4.29 5.03 1.09
N ASP A 93 -4.61 6.17 0.51
CA ASP A 93 -4.56 7.46 1.17
C ASP A 93 -5.84 8.25 0.84
N PRO A 94 -6.76 8.38 1.79
CA PRO A 94 -8.09 8.98 1.58
C PRO A 94 -8.04 10.49 1.33
N HIS A 95 -6.88 11.12 1.51
CA HIS A 95 -6.72 12.56 1.27
C HIS A 95 -6.30 12.88 -0.18
N ASN A 96 -5.98 11.87 -0.99
CA ASN A 96 -5.62 12.09 -2.39
C ASN A 96 -6.85 12.36 -3.25
N ALA A 97 -6.66 13.18 -4.28
CA ALA A 97 -7.67 13.42 -5.29
C ALA A 97 -8.03 12.11 -6.03
N PRO A 98 -9.31 11.94 -6.44
CA PRO A 98 -9.72 10.84 -7.30
C PRO A 98 -8.88 10.75 -8.58
N LEU A 99 -8.67 9.53 -9.07
CA LEU A 99 -7.96 9.28 -10.32
C LEU A 99 -8.94 9.18 -11.48
N ASP A 100 -8.52 9.62 -12.67
CA ASP A 100 -9.18 9.25 -13.90
C ASP A 100 -8.98 7.75 -14.21
N ASP A 101 -9.84 7.18 -15.05
CA ASP A 101 -9.85 5.75 -15.39
C ASP A 101 -8.52 5.26 -16.00
N THR A 102 -7.85 6.12 -16.78
CA THR A 102 -6.57 5.76 -17.41
C THR A 102 -5.48 5.64 -16.35
N SER A 103 -5.38 6.63 -15.48
CA SER A 103 -4.46 6.67 -14.33
C SER A 103 -4.73 5.53 -13.35
N LEU A 104 -6.00 5.24 -13.06
CA LEU A 104 -6.39 4.12 -12.21
C LEU A 104 -5.93 2.78 -12.84
N SER A 105 -6.24 2.57 -14.12
CA SER A 105 -5.89 1.33 -14.82
C SER A 105 -4.37 1.10 -14.86
N ALA A 106 -3.57 2.16 -15.03
CA ALA A 106 -2.12 2.09 -15.02
C ALA A 106 -1.59 1.66 -13.64
N ARG A 107 -2.13 2.21 -12.55
CA ARG A 107 -1.73 1.82 -11.19
C ARG A 107 -2.13 0.39 -10.86
N VAL A 108 -3.34 -0.03 -11.27
CA VAL A 108 -3.80 -1.42 -11.11
C VAL A 108 -2.85 -2.38 -11.84
N ARG A 109 -2.46 -2.07 -13.09
CA ARG A 109 -1.49 -2.86 -13.84
C ARG A 109 -0.12 -2.91 -13.16
N ALA A 110 0.38 -1.76 -12.68
CA ALA A 110 1.67 -1.69 -11.98
C ALA A 110 1.71 -2.62 -10.76
N VAL A 111 0.64 -2.67 -9.96
CA VAL A 111 0.53 -3.59 -8.81
C VAL A 111 0.39 -5.04 -9.26
N THR A 112 -0.48 -5.32 -10.22
CA THR A 112 -0.82 -6.71 -10.63
C THR A 112 0.23 -7.39 -11.50
N HIS A 113 1.14 -6.63 -12.13
CA HIS A 113 2.30 -7.15 -12.85
C HIS A 113 3.37 -7.73 -11.91
N ARG A 114 3.39 -7.32 -10.64
CA ARG A 114 4.34 -7.85 -9.66
C ARG A 114 3.94 -9.23 -9.19
N SER A 115 4.91 -10.09 -8.89
CA SER A 115 4.59 -11.42 -8.39
C SER A 115 4.01 -11.36 -6.95
N ALA A 116 2.95 -12.13 -6.69
CA ALA A 116 2.37 -12.20 -5.34
C ALA A 116 3.31 -12.87 -4.31
N TRP A 117 4.29 -13.66 -4.75
CA TRP A 117 5.28 -14.31 -3.88
C TRP A 117 6.53 -13.46 -3.63
N GLU A 118 6.69 -12.32 -4.30
CA GLU A 118 7.74 -11.34 -3.96
C GLU A 118 7.58 -10.82 -2.53
N GLN A 119 8.70 -10.36 -1.94
CA GLN A 119 8.67 -9.68 -0.66
C GLN A 119 7.89 -8.36 -0.76
N PRO A 120 7.11 -7.96 0.28
CA PRO A 120 6.39 -6.69 0.28
C PRO A 120 7.31 -5.50 0.04
N SER A 121 6.83 -4.49 -0.68
CA SER A 121 7.57 -3.24 -0.79
C SER A 121 7.56 -2.49 0.55
N PRO A 122 8.66 -1.77 0.85
CA PRO A 122 8.63 -0.71 1.85
C PRO A 122 7.45 0.23 1.60
N GLU A 123 6.81 0.70 2.67
CA GLU A 123 5.55 1.45 2.59
C GLU A 123 5.64 2.70 1.69
N ASP A 124 6.78 3.38 1.75
CA ASP A 124 7.08 4.58 0.98
C ASP A 124 7.26 4.33 -0.53
N GLN A 125 7.52 3.09 -0.91
CA GLN A 125 7.69 2.65 -2.29
C GLN A 125 6.43 1.97 -2.86
N ARG A 126 5.35 1.87 -2.08
CA ARG A 126 4.10 1.28 -2.56
C ARG A 126 3.34 2.25 -3.45
N THR A 127 2.65 1.70 -4.45
CA THR A 127 1.78 2.46 -5.34
C THR A 127 0.62 3.03 -4.54
N VAL A 128 0.44 4.34 -4.58
CA VAL A 128 -0.61 5.03 -3.82
C VAL A 128 -1.93 4.95 -4.59
N PHE A 129 -3.02 4.64 -3.90
CA PHE A 129 -4.37 4.77 -4.41
C PHE A 129 -5.13 5.79 -3.55
N PRO A 130 -6.06 6.57 -4.13
CA PRO A 130 -7.03 7.29 -3.31
C PRO A 130 -7.85 6.27 -2.50
N GLY A 131 -8.12 6.60 -1.23
CA GLY A 131 -8.86 5.77 -0.27
C GLY A 131 -10.35 6.04 -0.26
#